data_AF-A0AAA9ZS54-F1
#
_entry.id   AF-A0AAA9ZS54-F1
#
_cell.length_a   1.000
_cell.length_b   1.000
_cell.length_c   1.000
_cell.angle_alpha   90.00
_cell.angle_beta   90.00
_cell.angle_gamma   90.00
#
_symmetry.space_group_name_H-M   'P 1'
#
loop_
_entity.id
_entity.type
_entity.pdbx_description
1 polymer ?
#
loop_
_entity_poly.entity_id
_entity_poly.type
_entity_poly.pdbx_seq_one_letter_code
_entity_poly.pdbx_strand_id
1 'polypeptide(L)'
;MLGTRYDHKMGAFDWDLHMRLRENGASQICPQEYKHWRSTGIAFTFPEYEQSDPNKTFAVGLARNGDGYMHRGVVGDVSTGPYGPFGLKCAEEKLTHSMHGVNDFRSTDVTERNVLEIMYEIQERKDFALNVKDIHQYGSYVLEQGQNLNKDQIRTESIEFCKYDEPLIPCDNVKMRFLSVEDLLKIQSLPEHSNKYDIVVIASNYFSFLKEDFPQLFARNALICFETRQLTTFSKDEISQFSTQVRDYAKTHSLKPLTNFAINVPHSILRFKNVSQTQ
;
A
#
# COMPACT_ATOMS: atom_id res chain seq x y z
N MET A 1 30.33 -8.73 -24.05
CA MET A 1 29.93 -9.71 -23.01
C MET A 1 29.23 -8.98 -21.87
N LEU A 2 27.89 -8.92 -21.88
CA LEU A 2 27.06 -8.29 -20.83
C LEU A 2 26.12 -9.31 -20.15
N GLY A 3 26.30 -10.61 -20.41
CA GLY A 3 25.43 -11.69 -19.94
C GLY A 3 25.49 -11.97 -18.43
N THR A 4 26.57 -11.58 -17.74
CA THR A 4 26.78 -11.93 -16.33
C THR A 4 25.93 -11.12 -15.33
N ARG A 5 25.20 -10.08 -15.79
CA ARG A 5 24.39 -9.20 -14.93
C ARG A 5 22.89 -9.52 -14.93
N TYR A 6 22.38 -10.17 -15.98
CA TYR A 6 20.94 -10.41 -16.12
C TYR A 6 20.47 -11.52 -15.17
N ASP A 7 21.26 -12.59 -15.06
CA ASP A 7 20.99 -13.70 -14.13
C ASP A 7 21.01 -13.23 -12.67
N HIS A 8 21.89 -12.29 -12.32
CA HIS A 8 21.95 -11.70 -10.98
C HIS A 8 20.68 -10.89 -10.65
N LYS A 9 20.12 -10.15 -11.61
CA LYS A 9 18.90 -9.35 -11.41
C LYS A 9 17.67 -10.26 -11.18
N MET A 10 17.51 -11.28 -12.03
CA MET A 10 16.40 -12.22 -11.89
C MET A 10 16.50 -13.05 -10.61
N GLY A 11 17.71 -13.44 -10.21
CA GLY A 11 17.96 -14.10 -8.93
C GLY A 11 17.59 -13.24 -7.73
N ALA A 12 17.92 -11.94 -7.75
CA ALA A 12 17.52 -11.01 -6.70
C ALA A 12 15.99 -10.88 -6.60
N PHE A 13 15.28 -10.82 -7.73
CA PHE A 13 13.81 -10.75 -7.74
C PHE A 13 13.18 -12.01 -7.17
N ASP A 14 13.69 -13.17 -7.56
CA ASP A 14 13.24 -14.45 -7.03
C ASP A 14 13.43 -14.52 -5.51
N TRP A 15 14.61 -14.10 -5.04
CA TRP A 15 14.94 -14.04 -3.62
C TRP A 15 14.02 -13.10 -2.84
N ASP A 16 13.81 -11.86 -3.31
CA ASP A 16 12.91 -10.90 -2.68
C ASP A 16 11.49 -11.44 -2.57
N LEU A 17 10.97 -12.05 -3.64
CA LEU A 17 9.63 -12.61 -3.62
C LEU A 17 9.52 -13.77 -2.63
N HIS A 18 10.40 -14.77 -2.75
CA HIS A 18 10.28 -15.99 -1.99
C HIS A 18 10.66 -15.80 -0.52
N MET A 19 11.78 -15.14 -0.24
CA MET A 19 12.35 -15.06 1.11
C MET A 19 11.90 -13.82 1.89
N ARG A 20 11.33 -12.82 1.21
CA ARG A 20 10.78 -11.64 1.88
C ARG A 20 9.26 -11.63 1.78
N LEU A 21 8.70 -11.37 0.61
CA LEU A 21 7.27 -11.12 0.47
C LEU A 21 6.42 -12.35 0.84
N ARG A 22 6.69 -13.52 0.25
CA ARG A 22 5.91 -14.75 0.50
C ARG A 22 6.08 -15.26 1.92
N GLU A 23 7.31 -15.28 2.46
CA GLU A 23 7.56 -15.61 3.86
C GLU A 23 6.85 -14.66 4.83
N ASN A 24 6.65 -13.40 4.43
CA ASN A 24 5.92 -12.41 5.21
C ASN A 24 4.41 -12.41 4.90
N GLY A 25 3.87 -13.43 4.23
CA GLY A 25 2.42 -13.61 4.06
C GLY A 25 1.83 -13.09 2.74
N ALA A 26 2.66 -12.65 1.79
CA ALA A 26 2.23 -12.26 0.46
C ALA A 26 2.27 -13.44 -0.55
N SER A 27 1.74 -14.60 -0.15
CA SER A 27 1.77 -15.84 -0.96
C SER A 27 0.97 -15.75 -2.26
N GLN A 28 -0.02 -14.86 -2.32
CA GLN A 28 -0.86 -14.67 -3.51
C GLN A 28 -0.08 -14.07 -4.70
N ILE A 29 1.02 -13.36 -4.44
CA ILE A 29 1.83 -12.74 -5.49
C ILE A 29 2.54 -13.84 -6.29
N CYS A 30 2.21 -13.93 -7.57
CA CYS A 30 2.81 -14.89 -8.49
C CYS A 30 4.21 -14.45 -8.97
N PRO A 31 5.16 -15.38 -9.20
CA PRO A 31 6.49 -15.01 -9.66
C PRO A 31 6.51 -14.25 -10.98
N GLN A 32 5.59 -14.58 -11.89
CA GLN A 32 5.49 -13.98 -13.22
C GLN A 32 5.16 -12.48 -13.13
N GLU A 33 4.11 -12.11 -12.39
CA GLU A 33 3.68 -10.70 -12.24
C GLU A 33 4.69 -9.88 -11.45
N TYR A 34 5.33 -10.48 -10.43
CA TYR A 34 6.35 -9.80 -9.64
C TYR A 34 7.64 -9.55 -10.45
N LYS A 35 8.14 -10.56 -11.15
CA LYS A 35 9.35 -10.43 -12.00
C LYS A 35 9.13 -9.45 -13.13
N HIS A 36 7.94 -9.44 -13.75
CA HIS A 36 7.58 -8.44 -14.75
C HIS A 36 7.65 -7.04 -14.16
N TRP A 37 6.91 -6.80 -13.07
CA TRP A 37 6.87 -5.49 -12.43
C TRP A 37 8.24 -5.00 -11.95
N ARG A 38 9.06 -5.85 -11.31
CA ARG A 38 10.44 -5.48 -10.93
C ARG A 38 11.33 -5.17 -12.15
N SER A 39 11.01 -5.73 -13.31
CA SER A 39 11.78 -5.50 -14.55
C SER A 39 11.36 -4.22 -15.27
N THR A 40 10.07 -3.91 -15.30
CA THR A 40 9.46 -2.92 -16.19
C THR A 40 8.80 -1.74 -15.46
N GLY A 41 8.43 -1.92 -14.19
CA GLY A 41 7.61 -0.99 -13.41
C GLY A 41 6.10 -1.13 -13.67
N ILE A 42 5.68 -2.00 -14.59
CA ILE A 42 4.27 -2.21 -14.96
C ILE A 42 3.68 -3.32 -14.09
N ALA A 43 2.56 -3.02 -13.42
CA ALA A 43 1.80 -3.98 -12.61
C ALA A 43 0.41 -4.19 -13.22
N PHE A 44 -0.31 -5.20 -12.71
CA PHE A 44 -1.70 -5.49 -13.08
C PHE A 44 -1.91 -5.68 -14.60
N THR A 45 -1.19 -6.63 -15.19
CA THR A 45 -1.25 -6.88 -16.64
C THR A 45 -2.36 -7.86 -17.01
N PHE A 46 -3.02 -7.58 -18.14
CA PHE A 46 -4.04 -8.43 -18.75
C PHE A 46 -3.64 -8.74 -20.19
N PRO A 47 -4.09 -9.87 -20.77
CA PRO A 47 -3.85 -10.17 -22.19
C PRO A 47 -4.32 -9.05 -23.14
N GLU A 48 -5.39 -8.34 -22.75
CA GLU A 48 -6.05 -7.33 -23.57
C GLU A 48 -5.38 -5.96 -23.48
N TYR A 49 -4.72 -5.65 -22.35
CA TYR A 49 -4.09 -4.34 -22.12
C TYR A 49 -3.02 -4.34 -21.03
N GLU A 50 -2.08 -3.41 -21.16
CA GLU A 50 -1.07 -3.09 -20.14
C GLU A 50 -1.15 -1.61 -19.78
N GLN A 51 -1.29 -1.28 -18.49
CA GLN A 51 -1.24 0.11 -18.04
C GLN A 51 0.21 0.59 -18.00
N SER A 52 0.64 1.26 -19.07
CA SER A 52 1.99 1.81 -19.21
C SER A 52 2.11 3.27 -18.77
N ASP A 53 1.01 3.91 -18.36
CA ASP A 53 1.06 5.26 -17.84
C ASP A 53 1.68 5.31 -16.45
N PRO A 54 2.67 6.18 -16.22
CA PRO A 54 3.33 6.28 -14.94
C PRO A 54 2.37 6.80 -13.88
N ASN A 55 2.47 6.25 -12.66
CA ASN A 55 1.72 6.77 -11.54
C ASN A 55 2.28 8.13 -11.10
N LYS A 56 1.56 9.20 -11.46
CA LYS A 56 1.93 10.59 -11.21
C LYS A 56 2.00 10.95 -9.73
N THR A 57 1.38 10.19 -8.82
CA THR A 57 1.47 10.46 -7.38
C THR A 57 2.85 10.18 -6.80
N PHE A 58 3.68 9.40 -7.50
CA PHE A 58 5.08 9.17 -7.13
C PHE A 58 6.06 10.13 -7.83
N ALA A 59 5.56 11.11 -8.57
CA ALA A 59 6.41 12.07 -9.28
C ALA A 59 7.20 12.95 -8.30
N VAL A 60 8.52 12.99 -8.47
CA VAL A 60 9.43 13.86 -7.71
C VAL A 60 10.05 14.93 -8.59
N GLY A 61 10.57 15.98 -7.97
CA GLY A 61 11.23 17.08 -8.68
C GLY A 61 10.30 17.82 -9.63
N LEU A 62 9.05 18.05 -9.19
CA LEU A 62 8.06 18.84 -9.92
C LEU A 62 8.63 20.25 -10.16
N ALA A 63 8.81 20.61 -11.43
CA ALA A 63 9.27 21.91 -11.85
C ALA A 63 8.31 22.48 -12.89
N ARG A 64 7.94 23.76 -12.75
CA ARG A 64 7.06 24.42 -13.72
C ARG A 64 7.79 24.57 -15.07
N ASN A 65 7.11 24.27 -16.17
CA ASN A 65 7.61 24.44 -17.53
C ASN A 65 6.53 25.11 -18.40
N GLY A 66 6.56 26.44 -18.49
CA GLY A 66 5.52 27.22 -19.15
C GLY A 66 4.14 27.03 -18.49
N ASP A 67 3.18 26.58 -19.30
CA ASP A 67 1.81 26.22 -18.90
C ASP A 67 1.69 24.74 -18.47
N GLY A 68 2.82 24.05 -18.30
CA GLY A 68 2.92 22.65 -17.88
C GLY A 68 3.83 22.45 -16.67
N TYR A 69 4.04 21.18 -16.31
CA TYR A 69 5.06 20.77 -15.36
C TYR A 69 5.93 19.66 -15.95
N MET A 70 7.20 19.68 -15.56
CA MET A 70 8.13 18.58 -15.73
C MET A 70 8.30 17.87 -14.39
N HIS A 71 8.48 16.55 -14.44
CA HIS A 71 8.81 15.75 -13.26
C HIS A 71 9.88 14.71 -13.60
N ARG A 72 10.60 14.25 -12.58
CA ARG A 72 11.59 13.17 -12.71
C ARG A 72 10.99 11.77 -12.54
N GLY A 73 9.67 11.68 -12.36
CA GLY A 73 9.00 10.41 -12.10
C GLY A 73 9.36 9.90 -10.70
N VAL A 74 9.50 8.60 -10.52
CA VAL A 74 9.94 8.01 -9.25
C VAL A 74 11.47 8.05 -9.17
N VAL A 75 12.03 8.57 -8.08
CA VAL A 75 13.45 8.43 -7.77
C VAL A 75 13.61 7.43 -6.63
N GLY A 76 14.14 6.25 -6.95
CA GLY A 76 14.35 5.17 -5.99
C GLY A 76 14.02 3.81 -6.60
N ASP A 77 14.36 2.74 -5.88
CA ASP A 77 13.91 1.39 -6.21
C ASP A 77 12.63 1.08 -5.43
N VAL A 78 11.60 0.60 -6.13
CA VAL A 78 10.39 0.08 -5.51
C VAL A 78 10.49 -1.44 -5.60
N SER A 79 10.51 -2.11 -4.46
CA SER A 79 10.74 -3.55 -4.36
C SER A 79 9.49 -4.37 -4.01
N THR A 80 8.49 -3.81 -3.33
CA THR A 80 7.28 -4.57 -2.93
C THR A 80 6.27 -4.77 -4.06
N GLY A 81 5.99 -3.71 -4.83
CA GLY A 81 4.94 -3.68 -5.83
C GLY A 81 3.55 -3.40 -5.24
N PRO A 82 2.56 -3.03 -6.07
CA PRO A 82 1.26 -2.57 -5.61
C PRO A 82 0.28 -3.70 -5.25
N TYR A 83 0.76 -4.94 -5.12
CA TYR A 83 -0.06 -6.14 -4.95
C TYR A 83 -0.61 -6.33 -3.52
N GLY A 84 0.13 -5.83 -2.52
CA GLY A 84 -0.16 -6.04 -1.10
C GLY A 84 -1.53 -5.51 -0.62
N PRO A 85 -1.92 -4.26 -0.93
CA PRO A 85 -3.10 -3.65 -0.35
C PRO A 85 -4.43 -4.38 -0.62
N PHE A 86 -4.65 -4.85 -1.85
CA PHE A 86 -5.92 -5.44 -2.28
C PHE A 86 -5.79 -6.83 -2.89
N GLY A 87 -4.57 -7.34 -3.08
CA GLY A 87 -4.34 -8.55 -3.86
C GLY A 87 -3.93 -9.77 -3.06
N LEU A 88 -3.95 -9.74 -1.72
CA LEU A 88 -3.46 -10.86 -0.89
C LEU A 88 -4.56 -11.76 -0.34
N LYS A 89 -5.77 -11.22 -0.14
CA LYS A 89 -6.90 -11.94 0.45
C LYS A 89 -8.17 -11.55 -0.29
N CYS A 90 -9.11 -12.46 -0.33
CA CYS A 90 -10.42 -12.26 -0.93
C CYS A 90 -11.50 -12.86 -0.05
N ALA A 91 -12.69 -12.25 -0.03
CA ALA A 91 -13.87 -12.86 0.60
C ALA A 91 -14.30 -14.14 -0.13
N GLU A 92 -14.04 -14.20 -1.43
CA GLU A 92 -14.29 -15.37 -2.25
C GLU A 92 -13.05 -16.30 -2.23
N GLU A 93 -13.10 -17.33 -1.41
CA GLU A 93 -11.96 -18.21 -1.11
C GLU A 93 -11.39 -18.90 -2.37
N LYS A 94 -12.23 -19.15 -3.39
CA LYS A 94 -11.78 -19.77 -4.65
C LYS A 94 -10.69 -18.95 -5.34
N LEU A 95 -10.72 -17.63 -5.21
CA LEU A 95 -9.73 -16.71 -5.78
C LEU A 95 -8.37 -16.76 -5.06
N THR A 96 -8.32 -17.38 -3.90
CA THR A 96 -7.09 -17.61 -3.13
C THR A 96 -6.60 -19.06 -3.22
N HIS A 97 -7.19 -19.86 -4.11
CA HIS A 97 -6.83 -21.26 -4.27
C HIS A 97 -5.41 -21.42 -4.83
N SER A 98 -4.69 -22.38 -4.26
CA SER A 98 -3.30 -22.70 -4.60
C SER A 98 -3.07 -24.20 -4.54
N MET A 99 -2.47 -24.77 -5.59
CA MET A 99 -2.05 -26.18 -5.65
C MET A 99 -0.55 -26.26 -5.85
N HIS A 100 0.13 -27.03 -4.99
CA HIS A 100 1.58 -27.24 -5.06
C HIS A 100 2.42 -25.95 -5.13
N GLY A 101 1.95 -24.87 -4.48
CA GLY A 101 2.65 -23.57 -4.44
C GLY A 101 2.45 -22.70 -5.69
N VAL A 102 1.60 -23.15 -6.61
CA VAL A 102 1.13 -22.39 -7.77
C VAL A 102 -0.29 -21.93 -7.49
N ASN A 103 -0.53 -20.63 -7.56
CA ASN A 103 -1.85 -20.08 -7.37
C ASN A 103 -2.64 -20.21 -8.67
N ASP A 104 -3.94 -20.49 -8.57
CA ASP A 104 -4.82 -20.51 -9.74
C ASP A 104 -5.08 -19.09 -10.27
N PHE A 105 -5.12 -18.13 -9.36
CA PHE A 105 -5.33 -16.72 -9.62
C PHE A 105 -4.12 -15.92 -9.16
N ARG A 106 -3.81 -14.83 -9.85
CA ARG A 106 -2.72 -13.91 -9.50
C ARG A 106 -3.19 -12.92 -8.44
N SER A 107 -2.25 -12.20 -7.84
CA SER A 107 -2.59 -11.06 -6.98
C SER A 107 -3.30 -9.95 -7.77
N THR A 108 -3.01 -9.84 -9.07
CA THR A 108 -3.73 -9.00 -10.02
C THR A 108 -5.23 -9.32 -10.07
N ASP A 109 -5.59 -10.59 -10.23
CA ASP A 109 -6.99 -11.01 -10.40
C ASP A 109 -7.79 -10.80 -9.09
N VAL A 110 -7.14 -11.05 -7.94
CA VAL A 110 -7.70 -10.74 -6.62
C VAL A 110 -7.89 -9.23 -6.41
N THR A 111 -6.94 -8.42 -6.86
CA THR A 111 -7.01 -6.95 -6.76
C THR A 111 -8.15 -6.40 -7.60
N GLU A 112 -8.27 -6.84 -8.85
CA GLU A 112 -9.35 -6.45 -9.77
C GLU A 112 -10.72 -6.70 -9.12
N ARG A 113 -10.95 -7.92 -8.64
CA ARG A 113 -12.21 -8.28 -7.97
C ARG A 113 -12.48 -7.41 -6.73
N ASN A 114 -11.48 -7.25 -5.85
CA ASN A 114 -11.69 -6.53 -4.59
C ASN A 114 -11.92 -5.04 -4.80
N VAL A 115 -11.20 -4.41 -5.73
CA VAL A 115 -11.40 -3.00 -6.07
C VAL A 115 -12.75 -2.81 -6.76
N LEU A 116 -13.13 -3.72 -7.66
CA LEU A 116 -14.43 -3.67 -8.33
C LEU A 116 -15.60 -3.76 -7.33
N GLU A 117 -15.51 -4.66 -6.35
CA GLU A 117 -16.48 -4.76 -5.25
C GLU A 117 -16.60 -3.43 -4.50
N ILE A 118 -15.48 -2.87 -4.03
CA ILE A 118 -15.46 -1.60 -3.29
C ILE A 118 -16.10 -0.48 -4.11
N MET A 119 -15.70 -0.33 -5.38
CA MET A 119 -16.20 0.73 -6.24
C MET A 119 -17.69 0.56 -6.55
N TYR A 120 -18.13 -0.67 -6.82
CA TYR A 120 -19.54 -0.98 -7.06
C TYR A 120 -20.41 -0.70 -5.83
N GLU A 121 -20.00 -1.16 -4.65
CA GLU A 121 -20.76 -0.95 -3.40
C GLU A 121 -20.86 0.53 -3.03
N ILE A 122 -19.79 1.30 -3.27
CA ILE A 122 -19.78 2.75 -3.09
C ILE A 122 -20.74 3.44 -4.06
N GLN A 123 -20.70 3.08 -5.34
CA GLN A 123 -21.48 3.73 -6.40
C GLN A 123 -22.96 3.33 -6.35
N GLU A 124 -23.24 2.03 -6.32
CA GLU A 124 -24.58 1.45 -6.47
C GLU A 124 -25.32 1.27 -5.14
N ARG A 125 -24.61 1.36 -4.00
CA ARG A 125 -25.14 1.17 -2.64
C ARG A 125 -25.83 -0.18 -2.45
N LYS A 126 -25.29 -1.22 -3.09
CA LYS A 126 -25.77 -2.60 -3.05
C LYS A 126 -24.59 -3.55 -2.93
N ASP A 127 -24.82 -4.69 -2.31
CA ASP A 127 -23.85 -5.76 -2.22
C ASP A 127 -23.37 -6.19 -3.61
N PHE A 128 -22.06 -6.38 -3.75
CA PHE A 128 -21.47 -6.84 -5.01
C PHE A 128 -21.72 -8.34 -5.21
N ALA A 129 -22.27 -8.71 -6.37
CA ALA A 129 -22.46 -10.10 -6.76
C ALA A 129 -21.43 -10.49 -7.82
N LEU A 130 -20.44 -11.29 -7.43
CA LEU A 130 -19.40 -11.76 -8.33
C LEU A 130 -19.97 -12.72 -9.38
N ASN A 131 -19.77 -12.40 -10.65
CA ASN A 131 -20.03 -13.30 -11.76
C ASN A 131 -18.76 -14.09 -12.07
N VAL A 132 -18.85 -15.43 -11.99
CA VAL A 132 -17.70 -16.33 -12.18
C VAL A 132 -17.07 -16.22 -13.57
N LYS A 133 -17.82 -15.74 -14.57
CA LYS A 133 -17.33 -15.53 -15.93
C LYS A 133 -16.37 -14.34 -16.06
N ASP A 134 -16.38 -13.42 -15.10
CA ASP A 134 -15.58 -12.21 -15.12
C ASP A 134 -14.24 -12.41 -14.39
N ILE A 135 -13.86 -13.67 -14.15
CA ILE A 135 -12.65 -14.02 -13.41
C ILE A 135 -11.60 -14.61 -14.36
N HIS A 136 -10.40 -14.06 -14.27
CA HIS A 136 -9.24 -14.49 -15.03
C HIS A 136 -8.38 -15.49 -14.24
N GLN A 137 -8.29 -16.74 -14.67
CA GLN A 137 -7.46 -17.78 -14.01
C GLN A 137 -6.04 -17.83 -14.59
N TYR A 138 -5.30 -16.70 -14.48
CA TYR A 138 -3.97 -16.57 -15.10
C TYR A 138 -2.81 -16.87 -14.14
N GLY A 139 -3.06 -17.52 -12.99
CA GLY A 139 -2.07 -17.71 -11.93
C GLY A 139 -0.78 -18.43 -12.34
N SER A 140 -0.88 -19.42 -13.23
CA SER A 140 0.27 -20.18 -13.76
C SER A 140 0.79 -19.66 -15.11
N TYR A 141 0.07 -18.74 -15.75
CA TYR A 141 0.36 -18.31 -17.11
C TYR A 141 1.43 -17.22 -17.13
N VAL A 142 2.32 -17.31 -18.11
CA VAL A 142 3.23 -16.22 -18.47
C VAL A 142 2.58 -15.46 -19.61
N LEU A 143 2.06 -14.27 -19.33
CA LEU A 143 1.50 -13.41 -20.37
C LEU A 143 2.64 -12.89 -21.26
N GLU A 144 2.42 -12.90 -22.57
CA GLU A 144 3.31 -12.24 -23.52
C GLU A 144 3.20 -10.73 -23.29
N GLN A 145 4.34 -10.10 -23.01
CA GLN A 145 4.36 -8.70 -22.58
C GLN A 145 4.57 -7.80 -23.79
N GLY A 146 3.79 -6.71 -23.84
CA GLY A 146 3.94 -5.67 -24.83
C GLY A 146 5.31 -4.97 -24.73
N GLN A 147 5.70 -4.27 -25.79
CA GLN A 147 6.82 -3.35 -25.68
C GLN A 147 6.41 -2.19 -24.76
N ASN A 148 7.22 -1.87 -23.75
CA ASN A 148 7.01 -0.67 -22.94
C ASN A 148 7.41 0.57 -23.78
N LEU A 149 6.48 1.01 -24.65
CA LEU A 149 6.71 2.04 -25.67
C LEU A 149 7.09 3.41 -25.08
N ASN A 150 6.75 3.66 -23.81
CA ASN A 150 6.83 4.98 -23.19
C ASN A 150 7.96 5.13 -22.16
N LYS A 151 8.77 4.10 -21.93
CA LYS A 151 9.76 4.04 -20.85
C LYS A 151 10.74 5.22 -20.81
N ASP A 152 11.18 5.68 -21.98
CA ASP A 152 12.25 6.69 -22.11
C ASP A 152 11.73 8.09 -22.48
N GLN A 153 10.41 8.29 -22.52
CA GLN A 153 9.81 9.56 -22.91
C GLN A 153 9.66 10.50 -21.71
N ILE A 154 10.29 11.68 -21.78
CA ILE A 154 10.03 12.78 -20.82
C ILE A 154 8.64 13.33 -21.14
N ARG A 155 7.69 13.13 -20.23
CA ARG A 155 6.33 13.65 -20.38
C ARG A 155 6.26 15.10 -19.91
N THR A 156 5.64 15.93 -20.74
CA THR A 156 5.18 17.26 -20.35
C THR A 156 3.68 17.15 -20.13
N GLU A 157 3.24 17.39 -18.89
CA GLU A 157 1.84 17.30 -18.54
C GLU A 157 1.18 18.67 -18.67
N SER A 158 0.04 18.73 -19.36
CA SER A 158 -0.79 19.93 -19.40
C SER A 158 -1.39 20.17 -18.01
N ILE A 159 -1.48 21.43 -17.63
CA ILE A 159 -2.24 21.86 -16.45
C ILE A 159 -3.73 21.86 -16.81
N GLU A 160 -4.30 20.70 -17.11
CA GLU A 160 -5.74 20.55 -17.01
C GLU A 160 -6.05 20.24 -15.55
N PHE A 161 -6.19 21.31 -14.76
CA PHE A 161 -6.81 21.16 -13.44
C PHE A 161 -8.25 20.70 -13.68
N CYS A 162 -8.50 19.40 -13.52
CA CYS A 162 -9.85 18.92 -13.26
C CYS A 162 -10.31 19.62 -11.99
N LYS A 163 -11.13 20.65 -12.14
CA LYS A 163 -11.83 21.28 -11.03
C LYS A 163 -12.93 20.33 -10.59
N TYR A 164 -12.69 19.62 -9.51
CA TYR A 164 -13.73 18.91 -8.79
C TYR A 164 -14.37 19.92 -7.83
N ASP A 165 -15.21 20.80 -8.37
CA ASP A 165 -15.91 21.82 -7.58
C ASP A 165 -16.98 21.18 -6.66
N GLU A 166 -17.37 19.92 -6.94
CA GLU A 166 -18.30 19.13 -6.14
C GLU A 166 -17.82 17.68 -6.00
N PRO A 167 -18.16 16.99 -4.89
CA PRO A 167 -17.84 15.58 -4.72
C PRO A 167 -18.59 14.73 -5.75
N LEU A 168 -17.89 13.78 -6.39
CA LEU A 168 -18.52 12.81 -7.31
C LEU A 168 -19.63 12.01 -6.61
N ILE A 169 -19.47 11.77 -5.31
CA ILE A 169 -20.46 11.13 -4.45
C ILE A 169 -20.57 11.97 -3.16
N PRO A 170 -21.74 12.58 -2.89
CA PRO A 170 -21.93 13.35 -1.66
C PRO A 170 -21.97 12.41 -0.44
N CYS A 171 -21.24 12.81 0.61
CA CYS A 171 -21.16 12.07 1.88
C CYS A 171 -21.37 13.04 3.06
N ASP A 172 -22.61 13.26 3.48
CA ASP A 172 -22.98 14.30 4.46
C ASP A 172 -22.30 14.13 5.84
N ASN A 173 -21.96 12.90 6.20
CA ASN A 173 -21.34 12.55 7.47
C ASN A 173 -19.80 12.40 7.40
N VAL A 174 -19.17 12.64 6.24
CA VAL A 174 -17.73 12.47 6.05
C VAL A 174 -17.10 13.78 5.62
N LYS A 175 -16.12 14.25 6.42
CA LYS A 175 -15.29 15.41 6.07
C LYS A 175 -13.84 14.96 5.96
N MET A 176 -13.29 15.01 4.74
CA MET A 176 -11.87 14.72 4.50
C MET A 176 -11.06 16.02 4.54
N ARG A 177 -9.92 15.97 5.21
CA ARG A 177 -8.95 17.08 5.26
C ARG A 177 -7.58 16.52 4.91
N PHE A 178 -6.97 17.07 3.86
CA PHE A 178 -5.59 16.76 3.50
C PHE A 178 -4.68 17.78 4.19
N LEU A 179 -3.66 17.28 4.87
CA LEU A 179 -2.71 18.08 5.63
C LEU A 179 -1.31 17.79 5.10
N SER A 180 -0.48 18.81 5.01
CA SER A 180 0.94 18.61 4.73
C SER A 180 1.66 18.06 5.96
N VAL A 181 2.89 17.56 5.77
CA VAL A 181 3.76 17.15 6.89
C VAL A 181 4.04 18.33 7.82
N GLU A 182 4.18 19.54 7.29
CA GLU A 182 4.37 20.75 8.10
C GLU A 182 3.15 21.07 8.95
N ASP A 183 1.95 20.91 8.40
CA ASP A 183 0.71 21.13 9.14
C ASP A 183 0.54 20.11 10.26
N LEU A 184 0.93 18.84 10.02
CA LEU A 184 0.93 17.81 11.06
C LEU A 184 1.84 18.19 12.23
N LEU A 185 3.01 18.76 11.96
CA LEU A 185 3.93 19.23 13.00
C LEU A 185 3.37 20.42 13.79
N LYS A 186 2.62 21.32 13.13
CA LYS A 186 1.95 22.46 13.80
C LYS A 186 0.78 22.00 14.65
N ILE A 187 -0.02 21.05 14.15
CA ILE A 187 -1.21 20.51 14.84
C ILE A 187 -0.84 19.91 16.19
N GLN A 188 0.36 19.33 16.32
CA GLN A 188 0.86 18.83 17.59
C GLN A 188 0.86 19.94 18.65
N SER A 189 1.31 21.15 18.34
CA SER A 189 1.39 22.25 19.34
C SER A 189 0.07 22.97 19.65
N LEU A 190 -1.01 22.64 18.93
CA LEU A 190 -2.27 23.36 19.01
C LEU A 190 -3.22 22.73 20.05
N PRO A 191 -3.61 23.46 21.13
CA PRO A 191 -4.46 22.91 22.20
C PRO A 191 -5.81 22.36 21.72
N GLU A 192 -6.40 22.94 20.67
CA GLU A 192 -7.68 22.52 20.09
C GLU A 192 -7.65 21.15 19.38
N HIS A 193 -6.46 20.59 19.22
CA HIS A 193 -6.22 19.25 18.69
C HIS A 193 -5.87 18.22 19.77
N SER A 194 -5.71 18.67 21.01
CA SER A 194 -5.46 17.78 22.15
C SER A 194 -6.66 16.86 22.38
N ASN A 195 -6.40 15.57 22.64
CA ASN A 195 -7.39 14.55 22.97
C ASN A 195 -8.55 14.43 21.95
N LYS A 196 -8.29 14.71 20.67
CA LYS A 196 -9.34 14.85 19.64
C LYS A 196 -9.55 13.61 18.78
N TYR A 197 -8.53 12.76 18.64
CA TYR A 197 -8.53 11.69 17.65
C TYR A 197 -8.82 10.34 18.29
N ASP A 198 -9.97 9.75 17.98
CA ASP A 198 -10.42 8.45 18.49
C ASP A 198 -9.71 7.26 17.83
N ILE A 199 -9.31 7.42 16.56
CA ILE A 199 -8.59 6.41 15.80
C ILE A 199 -7.41 7.08 15.09
N VAL A 200 -6.22 6.55 15.30
CA VAL A 200 -4.99 7.04 14.66
C VAL A 200 -4.30 5.88 13.97
N VAL A 201 -4.02 6.04 12.67
CA VAL A 201 -3.26 5.07 11.88
C VAL A 201 -1.95 5.70 11.46
N ILE A 202 -0.85 5.05 11.77
CA ILE A 202 0.50 5.54 11.52
C ILE A 202 1.19 4.56 10.57
N ALA A 203 1.50 5.03 9.37
CA ALA A 203 2.26 4.28 8.40
C ALA A 203 3.70 4.05 8.89
N SER A 204 4.29 2.92 8.48
CA SER A 204 5.60 2.47 8.97
C SER A 204 6.75 3.44 8.62
N ASN A 205 6.63 4.15 7.51
CA ASN A 205 7.55 5.21 7.07
C ASN A 205 7.34 6.55 7.80
N TYR A 206 6.21 6.74 8.48
CA TYR A 206 5.93 7.94 9.28
C TYR A 206 6.34 7.80 10.75
N PHE A 207 6.68 6.58 11.20
CA PHE A 207 7.06 6.31 12.58
C PHE A 207 8.24 7.17 13.08
N SER A 208 9.22 7.45 12.21
CA SER A 208 10.38 8.28 12.57
C SER A 208 10.05 9.76 12.79
N PHE A 209 8.87 10.22 12.40
CA PHE A 209 8.43 11.61 12.58
C PHE A 209 7.60 11.81 13.86
N LEU A 210 7.32 10.74 14.61
CA LEU A 210 6.59 10.81 15.86
C LEU A 210 7.48 11.42 16.94
N LYS A 211 7.14 12.64 17.36
CA LYS A 211 7.77 13.33 18.49
C LYS A 211 7.14 12.87 19.81
N GLU A 212 7.80 13.17 20.92
CA GLU A 212 7.33 12.83 22.28
C GLU A 212 5.93 13.37 22.58
N ASP A 213 5.59 14.55 22.05
CA ASP A 213 4.30 15.19 22.28
C ASP A 213 3.17 14.63 21.41
N PHE A 214 3.46 13.82 20.38
CA PHE A 214 2.45 13.34 19.43
C PHE A 214 1.24 12.64 20.10
N PRO A 215 1.41 11.84 21.16
CA PRO A 215 0.29 11.20 21.84
C PRO A 215 -0.70 12.14 22.51
N GLN A 216 -0.37 13.42 22.70
CA GLN A 216 -1.33 14.39 23.25
C GLN A 216 -2.53 14.64 22.33
N LEU A 217 -2.41 14.27 21.05
CA LEU A 217 -3.49 14.31 20.08
C LEU A 217 -4.54 13.20 20.35
N PHE A 218 -4.12 12.11 20.97
CA PHE A 218 -4.95 10.91 21.09
C PHE A 218 -6.05 11.11 22.11
N ALA A 219 -7.31 10.89 21.72
CA ALA A 219 -8.41 10.90 22.66
C ALA A 219 -8.22 9.81 23.73
N ARG A 220 -8.91 9.97 24.87
CA ARG A 220 -8.95 8.91 25.89
C ARG A 220 -9.56 7.65 25.27
N ASN A 221 -8.94 6.49 25.51
CA ASN A 221 -9.34 5.21 24.91
C ASN A 221 -9.16 5.11 23.39
N ALA A 222 -8.49 6.05 22.74
CA ALA A 222 -8.26 6.00 21.29
C ALA A 222 -7.57 4.70 20.84
N LEU A 223 -7.95 4.22 19.66
CA LEU A 223 -7.32 3.10 18.97
C LEU A 223 -6.13 3.61 18.15
N ILE A 224 -4.93 3.15 18.49
CA ILE A 224 -3.69 3.51 17.79
C ILE A 224 -3.20 2.30 17.00
N CYS A 225 -3.10 2.45 15.69
CA CYS A 225 -2.70 1.42 14.75
C CYS A 225 -1.34 1.81 14.13
N PHE A 226 -0.29 1.04 14.42
CA PHE A 226 1.00 1.20 13.75
C PHE A 226 1.10 0.16 12.65
N GLU A 227 1.21 0.61 11.40
CA GLU A 227 1.56 -0.26 10.29
C GLU A 227 2.95 -0.86 10.54
N THR A 228 3.08 -2.17 10.37
CA THR A 228 4.38 -2.84 10.41
C THR A 228 5.07 -2.75 9.07
N ARG A 229 6.26 -3.37 8.98
CA ARG A 229 6.96 -3.55 7.71
C ARG A 229 6.74 -4.94 7.11
N GLN A 230 5.67 -5.65 7.48
CA GLN A 230 5.45 -7.03 7.03
C GLN A 230 5.39 -7.13 5.50
N LEU A 231 4.63 -6.26 4.86
CA LEU A 231 4.47 -6.26 3.40
C LEU A 231 5.57 -5.44 2.71
N THR A 232 6.82 -5.60 3.15
CA THR A 232 8.01 -5.04 2.48
C THR A 232 9.00 -6.15 2.16
N THR A 233 10.03 -5.81 1.38
CA THR A 233 11.16 -6.72 1.11
C THR A 233 12.20 -6.76 2.24
N PHE A 234 11.86 -6.29 3.44
CA PHE A 234 12.74 -6.41 4.60
C PHE A 234 12.76 -7.83 5.16
N SER A 235 13.88 -8.17 5.79
CA SER A 235 14.03 -9.42 6.53
C SER A 235 13.10 -9.51 7.74
N LYS A 236 12.85 -10.74 8.19
CA LYS A 236 12.14 -11.00 9.45
C LYS A 236 12.78 -10.28 10.63
N ASP A 237 14.11 -10.20 10.66
CA ASP A 237 14.84 -9.52 11.72
C ASP A 237 14.60 -8.01 11.70
N GLU A 238 14.66 -7.37 10.53
CA GLU A 238 14.36 -5.94 10.37
C GLU A 238 12.90 -5.63 10.75
N ILE A 239 11.96 -6.49 10.36
CA ILE A 239 10.53 -6.35 10.71
C ILE A 239 10.32 -6.51 12.23
N SER A 240 10.99 -7.49 12.83
CA SER A 240 10.95 -7.75 14.28
C SER A 240 11.57 -6.60 15.08
N GLN A 241 12.70 -6.07 14.61
CA GLN A 241 13.37 -4.91 15.19
C GLN A 241 12.47 -3.68 15.15
N PHE A 242 11.86 -3.38 14.00
CA PHE A 242 10.91 -2.27 13.90
C PHE A 242 9.70 -2.47 14.81
N SER A 243 9.14 -3.68 14.85
CA SER A 243 8.03 -4.00 15.75
C SER A 243 8.40 -3.80 17.22
N THR A 244 9.67 -4.02 17.58
CA THR A 244 10.19 -3.78 18.92
C THR A 244 10.29 -2.29 19.21
N GLN A 245 10.79 -1.48 18.28
CA GLN A 245 10.80 -0.01 18.39
C GLN A 245 9.40 0.55 18.63
N VAL A 246 8.39 0.07 17.89
CA VAL A 246 6.99 0.46 18.08
C VAL A 246 6.51 0.09 19.49
N ARG A 247 6.81 -1.12 19.96
CA ARG A 247 6.42 -1.55 21.32
C ARG A 247 7.09 -0.72 22.41
N ASP A 248 8.34 -0.33 22.22
CA ASP A 248 9.06 0.49 23.20
C ASP A 248 8.52 1.92 23.22
N TYR A 249 8.25 2.51 22.05
CA TYR A 249 7.52 3.78 21.95
C TYR A 249 6.16 3.72 22.66
N ALA A 250 5.40 2.64 22.43
CA ALA A 250 4.10 2.44 23.05
C ALA A 250 4.19 2.35 24.59
N LYS A 251 5.20 1.66 25.13
CA LYS A 251 5.44 1.60 26.58
C LYS A 251 5.73 2.99 27.16
N THR A 252 6.60 3.76 26.53
CA THR A 252 6.98 5.11 26.98
C THR A 252 5.77 6.04 27.07
N HIS A 253 4.80 5.89 26.16
CA HIS A 253 3.63 6.78 26.07
C HIS A 253 2.34 6.18 26.63
N SER A 254 2.42 5.19 27.53
CA SER A 254 1.24 4.58 28.17
C SER A 254 0.20 4.04 27.17
N LEU A 255 0.66 3.49 26.04
CA LEU A 255 -0.21 2.84 25.07
C LEU A 255 -0.28 1.35 25.39
N LYS A 256 -1.47 0.88 25.80
CA LYS A 256 -1.66 -0.53 26.18
C LYS A 256 -1.92 -1.37 24.93
N PRO A 257 -1.19 -2.47 24.69
CA PRO A 257 -1.46 -3.35 23.56
C PRO A 257 -2.87 -3.96 23.66
N LEU A 258 -3.57 -4.05 22.53
CA LEU A 258 -4.84 -4.78 22.45
C LEU A 258 -4.53 -6.28 22.32
N THR A 259 -4.55 -6.98 23.46
CA THR A 259 -4.13 -8.40 23.58
C THR A 259 -5.27 -9.39 23.36
N ASN A 260 -6.21 -9.12 22.45
CA ASN A 260 -7.02 -10.22 21.94
C ASN A 260 -6.06 -11.08 21.12
N PHE A 261 -5.78 -12.31 21.57
CA PHE A 261 -4.65 -13.16 21.14
C PHE A 261 -4.52 -13.43 19.63
N ALA A 262 -5.46 -12.96 18.79
CA ALA A 262 -5.42 -13.04 17.33
C ALA A 262 -5.28 -11.68 16.60
N ILE A 263 -5.49 -10.53 17.25
CA ILE A 263 -5.58 -9.22 16.56
C ILE A 263 -4.23 -8.70 16.08
N ASN A 264 -3.15 -8.96 16.84
CA ASN A 264 -1.79 -8.56 16.47
C ASN A 264 -0.97 -9.73 15.88
N VAL A 265 -1.60 -10.86 15.55
CA VAL A 265 -0.95 -12.09 15.10
C VAL A 265 -0.84 -12.21 13.57
N PRO A 266 -1.67 -11.58 12.73
CA PRO A 266 -1.35 -11.39 11.31
C PRO A 266 -0.76 -9.98 11.13
N HIS A 267 0.56 -9.92 11.20
CA HIS A 267 1.39 -8.75 11.50
C HIS A 267 1.42 -7.58 10.51
N SER A 268 0.33 -7.11 9.89
CA SER A 268 0.43 -5.88 9.08
C SER A 268 0.25 -4.63 9.94
N ILE A 269 -0.40 -4.75 11.10
CA ILE A 269 -0.71 -3.64 12.00
C ILE A 269 -0.57 -4.08 13.46
N LEU A 270 0.13 -3.29 14.27
CA LEU A 270 0.15 -3.40 15.73
C LEU A 270 -0.87 -2.43 16.33
N ARG A 271 -1.82 -2.96 17.11
CA ARG A 271 -2.92 -2.19 17.69
C ARG A 271 -2.74 -1.96 19.19
N PHE A 272 -2.91 -0.72 19.61
CA PHE A 272 -2.81 -0.25 20.99
C PHE A 272 -4.01 0.62 21.35
N LYS A 273 -4.22 0.78 22.66
CA LYS A 273 -5.24 1.65 23.24
C LYS A 273 -4.57 2.72 24.08
N ASN A 274 -4.96 3.98 23.89
CA ASN A 274 -4.52 5.05 24.77
C ASN A 274 -5.15 4.92 26.15
N VAL A 275 -4.34 4.69 27.18
CA VAL A 275 -4.78 4.59 28.59
C VAL A 275 -4.22 5.73 29.45
N SER A 276 -3.63 6.77 28.85
CA SER A 276 -3.21 7.96 29.59
C SER A 276 -4.39 8.50 30.40
N GLN A 277 -4.21 8.59 31.71
CA GLN A 277 -5.18 9.25 32.59
C GLN A 277 -5.05 10.74 32.32
N THR A 278 -6.13 11.38 31.87
CA THR A 278 -6.26 12.83 31.97
C THR A 278 -6.10 13.21 33.44
N GLN A 279 -5.04 13.96 33.78
CA GLN A 279 -5.03 14.78 34.98
C GLN A 279 -6.18 15.77 34.92
#